data_AF-A0A969WV10-F1
#
_entry.id   AF-A0A969WV10-F1
#
_cell.length_a   1.000
_cell.length_b   1.000
_cell.length_c   1.000
_cell.angle_alpha   90.00
_cell.angle_beta   90.00
_cell.angle_gamma   90.00
#
_symmetry.space_group_name_H-M   'P 1'
#
loop_
_entity.id
_entity.type
_entity.pdbx_description
1 polymer ?
#
loop_
_entity_poly.entity_id
_entity_poly.type
_entity_poly.pdbx_seq_one_letter_code
_entity_poly.pdbx_strand_id
1 'polypeptide(L)'
;MAKYKKYLLITVAIFIIATALFILFYIDPNVYPFFPKCPFLVATGLECPGCGSQRAMHQLLHLNIAGAFRQNPLIVLYLPYVVLGIYLEYFGGNKRLPRVRNTLYGKSAAIIILISIVLFWIGRNIF
;
A
#
# COMPACT_ATOMS: atom_id res chain seq x y z
N MET A 1 -11.45 -26.84 -14.40
CA MET A 1 -12.13 -26.02 -13.37
C MET A 1 -11.20 -25.08 -12.60
N ALA A 2 -10.01 -25.52 -12.14
CA ALA A 2 -9.08 -24.67 -11.36
C ALA A 2 -8.61 -23.39 -12.10
N LYS A 3 -8.33 -23.50 -13.42
CA LYS A 3 -7.91 -22.37 -14.26
C LYS A 3 -8.99 -21.27 -14.36
N TYR A 4 -10.26 -21.68 -14.49
CA TYR A 4 -11.40 -20.77 -14.55
C TYR A 4 -11.62 -20.01 -13.23
N LYS A 5 -11.54 -20.72 -12.09
CA LYS A 5 -11.59 -20.09 -10.77
C LYS A 5 -10.46 -19.06 -10.58
N LYS A 6 -9.24 -19.36 -11.06
CA LYS A 6 -8.10 -18.42 -10.97
C LYS A 6 -8.35 -17.11 -11.75
N TYR A 7 -8.82 -17.19 -12.99
CA TYR A 7 -9.13 -15.98 -13.77
C TYR A 7 -10.31 -15.18 -13.21
N LEU A 8 -11.32 -15.88 -12.69
CA LEU A 8 -12.43 -15.24 -11.99
C LEU A 8 -11.95 -14.45 -10.77
N LEU A 9 -11.06 -15.02 -9.95
CA LEU A 9 -10.50 -14.31 -8.78
C LEU A 9 -9.68 -13.08 -9.19
N ILE A 10 -8.86 -13.18 -10.23
CA ILE A 10 -8.05 -12.06 -10.73
C ILE A 10 -8.94 -10.93 -11.24
N THR A 11 -9.96 -11.25 -12.03
CA THR A 11 -10.88 -10.25 -12.59
C THR A 11 -11.69 -9.54 -11.51
N VAL A 12 -12.19 -10.29 -10.52
CA VAL A 12 -12.86 -9.72 -9.35
C VAL A 12 -11.92 -8.80 -8.56
N ALA A 13 -10.68 -9.23 -8.32
CA ALA A 13 -9.70 -8.41 -7.60
C ALA A 13 -9.38 -7.11 -8.34
N ILE A 14 -9.18 -7.15 -9.67
CA ILE A 14 -8.96 -5.96 -10.49
C ILE A 14 -10.16 -5.02 -10.41
N PHE A 15 -11.38 -5.55 -10.52
CA PHE A 15 -12.59 -4.75 -10.45
C PHE A 15 -12.76 -4.04 -9.10
N ILE A 16 -12.49 -4.75 -7.99
CA ILE A 16 -12.52 -4.18 -6.64
C ILE A 16 -11.47 -3.06 -6.49
N ILE A 17 -10.23 -3.30 -6.93
CA ILE A 17 -9.15 -2.31 -6.86
C ILE A 17 -9.50 -1.07 -7.70
N ALA A 18 -9.96 -1.26 -8.94
CA ALA A 18 -10.34 -0.16 -9.81
C ALA A 18 -11.47 0.68 -9.22
N THR A 19 -12.49 0.03 -8.64
CA THR A 19 -13.61 0.71 -7.97
C THR A 19 -13.13 1.48 -6.74
N ALA A 20 -12.26 0.88 -5.92
CA ALA A 20 -11.70 1.55 -4.74
C ALA A 20 -10.85 2.77 -5.13
N LEU A 21 -10.02 2.67 -6.18
CA LEU A 21 -9.24 3.79 -6.69
C LEU A 21 -10.13 4.89 -7.27
N PHE A 22 -11.20 4.53 -7.99
CA PHE A 22 -12.18 5.48 -8.50
C PHE A 22 -12.85 6.26 -7.35
N ILE A 23 -13.32 5.56 -6.32
CA ILE A 23 -13.90 6.18 -5.12
C ILE A 23 -12.88 7.10 -4.45
N LEU A 24 -11.65 6.64 -4.24
CA LEU A 24 -10.59 7.45 -3.64
C LEU A 24 -10.15 8.61 -4.52
N PHE A 25 -10.35 8.56 -5.83
CA PHE A 25 -10.06 9.70 -6.71
C PHE A 25 -11.11 10.80 -6.53
N TYR A 26 -12.39 10.45 -6.51
CA TYR A 26 -13.47 11.45 -6.49
C TYR A 26 -13.92 11.89 -5.10
N ILE A 27 -13.76 11.06 -4.07
CA ILE A 27 -14.26 11.33 -2.72
C ILE A 27 -13.08 11.47 -1.77
N ASP A 28 -12.89 12.67 -1.23
CA ASP A 28 -11.79 12.98 -0.31
C ASP A 28 -12.03 12.34 1.09
N PRO A 29 -11.17 11.39 1.52
CA PRO A 29 -11.27 10.78 2.84
C PRO A 29 -10.95 11.70 4.01
N ASN A 30 -10.45 12.91 3.77
CA ASN A 30 -10.27 13.94 4.81
C ASN A 30 -11.57 14.64 5.16
N VAL A 31 -12.49 14.76 4.20
CA VAL A 31 -13.68 15.61 4.33
C VAL A 31 -14.93 14.78 4.63
N TYR A 32 -15.07 13.63 3.96
CA TYR A 32 -16.30 12.85 4.04
C TYR A 32 -16.25 11.81 5.17
N PRO A 33 -17.23 11.79 6.10
CA PRO A 33 -17.29 10.81 7.20
C PRO A 33 -17.69 9.40 6.73
N PHE A 34 -17.98 9.23 5.44
CA PHE A 34 -18.30 7.95 4.82
C PHE A 34 -17.16 6.92 4.94
N PHE A 35 -15.91 7.38 5.04
CA PHE A 35 -14.78 6.46 5.18
C PHE A 35 -14.66 5.95 6.61
N PRO A 36 -14.59 4.61 6.81
CA PRO A 36 -14.54 4.04 8.14
C PRO A 36 -13.26 4.48 8.86
N LYS A 37 -13.40 4.86 10.13
CA LYS A 37 -12.25 5.13 10.99
C LYS A 37 -11.46 3.83 11.21
N CYS A 38 -10.15 3.97 11.42
CA CYS A 38 -9.29 2.83 11.73
C CYS A 38 -9.75 2.19 13.05
N PRO A 39 -10.15 0.89 13.05
CA PRO A 39 -10.65 0.24 14.27
C PRO A 39 -9.57 0.15 15.34
N PHE A 40 -8.31 -0.01 14.95
CA PHE A 40 -7.18 -0.02 15.88
C PHE A 40 -7.02 1.32 16.60
N LEU A 41 -7.12 2.43 15.87
CA LEU A 41 -7.06 3.77 16.44
C LEU A 41 -8.26 4.02 17.36
N VAL A 42 -9.46 3.60 16.97
CA VAL A 42 -10.67 3.73 17.80
C VAL A 42 -10.55 2.91 19.08
N ALA A 43 -9.98 1.71 19.02
CA ALA A 43 -9.87 0.80 20.16
C ALA A 43 -8.74 1.16 21.13
N THR A 44 -7.61 1.67 20.62
CA THR A 44 -6.38 1.86 21.43
C THR A 44 -5.97 3.32 21.61
N GLY A 45 -6.50 4.23 20.81
CA GLY A 45 -6.02 5.61 20.71
C GLY A 45 -4.69 5.77 19.96
N LEU A 46 -4.06 4.66 19.53
CA LEU A 46 -2.76 4.66 18.84
C LEU A 46 -2.92 4.55 17.33
N GLU A 47 -2.05 5.24 16.59
CA GLU A 47 -1.99 5.15 15.14
C GLU A 47 -1.18 3.93 14.70
N CYS A 48 -1.80 2.94 14.07
CA CYS A 48 -1.07 1.83 13.46
C CYS A 48 -0.24 2.29 12.24
N PRO A 49 0.73 1.50 11.74
CA PRO A 49 1.56 1.89 10.59
C PRO A 49 0.75 2.23 9.33
N GLY A 50 -0.43 1.62 9.18
CA GLY A 50 -1.35 1.87 8.07
C GLY A 50 -2.35 3.02 8.28
N CYS A 51 -2.32 3.72 9.42
CA CYS A 51 -3.18 4.88 9.63
C CYS A 51 -2.84 5.97 8.62
N GLY A 52 -3.86 6.50 7.94
CA GLY A 52 -3.72 7.52 6.90
C GLY A 52 -3.52 6.99 5.48
N SER A 53 -3.46 5.68 5.24
CA SER A 53 -3.18 5.13 3.91
C SER A 53 -4.20 5.51 2.83
N GLN A 54 -5.49 5.57 3.17
CA GLN A 54 -6.55 6.00 2.23
C GLN A 54 -6.36 7.47 1.82
N ARG A 55 -6.04 8.35 2.78
CA ARG A 55 -5.76 9.77 2.54
C ARG A 55 -4.48 9.95 1.73
N ALA A 56 -3.44 9.18 2.05
CA ALA A 56 -2.20 9.18 1.28
C ALA A 56 -2.44 8.75 -0.17
N MET A 57 -3.25 7.70 -0.39
CA MET A 57 -3.61 7.23 -1.72
C MET A 57 -4.40 8.28 -2.51
N HIS A 58 -5.39 8.94 -1.88
CA HIS A 58 -6.12 10.06 -2.50
C HIS A 58 -5.15 11.17 -2.97
N GLN A 59 -4.18 11.55 -2.14
CA GLN A 59 -3.18 12.56 -2.50
C GLN A 59 -2.24 12.07 -3.63
N LEU A 60 -1.80 10.81 -3.61
CA LEU A 60 -0.99 10.23 -4.68
C LEU A 60 -1.73 10.17 -6.02
N LEU A 61 -3.03 9.86 -6.00
CA LEU A 61 -3.89 9.85 -7.18
C LEU A 61 -4.00 11.24 -7.85
N HIS A 62 -3.81 12.31 -7.07
CA HIS A 62 -3.75 13.70 -7.54
C HIS A 62 -2.31 14.21 -7.74
N LEU A 63 -1.32 13.32 -7.73
CA LEU A 63 0.11 13.64 -7.87
C LEU A 63 0.65 14.57 -6.77
N ASN A 64 -0.05 14.71 -5.64
CA ASN A 64 0.42 15.48 -4.50
C ASN A 64 1.28 14.60 -3.57
N ILE A 65 2.55 14.44 -3.94
CA ILE A 65 3.49 13.61 -3.18
C ILE A 65 3.74 14.15 -1.77
N ALA A 66 3.87 15.47 -1.62
CA ALA A 66 4.09 16.10 -0.32
C ALA A 66 2.88 15.91 0.61
N GLY A 67 1.66 16.06 0.08
CA GLY A 67 0.43 15.77 0.80
C GLY A 67 0.34 14.30 1.21
N ALA A 68 0.67 13.38 0.30
CA ALA A 68 0.68 11.95 0.59
C ALA A 68 1.69 11.59 1.69
N PHE A 69 2.87 12.17 1.66
CA PHE A 69 3.92 11.92 2.65
C PHE A 69 3.50 12.41 4.04
N ARG A 70 2.82 13.56 4.14
CA ARG A 70 2.26 14.03 5.41
C ARG A 70 1.19 13.10 5.98
N GLN A 71 0.46 12.40 5.12
CA GLN A 71 -0.62 11.49 5.52
C GLN A 71 -0.09 10.12 5.96
N ASN A 72 0.80 9.52 5.15
CA ASN A 72 1.48 8.28 5.48
C ASN A 72 2.76 8.09 4.61
N PRO A 73 3.96 8.35 5.17
CA PRO A 73 5.22 8.17 4.46
C PRO A 73 5.45 6.75 3.92
N LEU A 74 5.01 5.71 4.66
CA LEU A 74 5.23 4.32 4.27
C LEU A 74 4.53 3.97 2.95
N ILE A 75 3.34 4.54 2.72
CA ILE A 75 2.63 4.35 1.43
C ILE A 75 3.45 4.93 0.29
N VAL A 76 3.98 6.15 0.44
CA VAL A 76 4.78 6.79 -0.60
C VAL A 76 6.05 6.00 -0.90
N LEU A 77 6.73 5.49 0.14
CA LEU A 77 7.99 4.78 0.01
C LEU A 77 7.83 3.34 -0.51
N TYR A 78 6.82 2.60 -0.03
CA TYR A 78 6.66 1.19 -0.38
C TYR A 78 5.74 0.94 -1.57
N LEU A 79 4.94 1.91 -2.02
CA LEU A 79 4.12 1.72 -3.22
C LEU A 79 4.97 1.39 -4.46
N PRO A 80 6.07 2.10 -4.77
CA PRO A 80 6.95 1.73 -5.89
C PRO A 80 7.57 0.33 -5.71
N TYR A 81 7.90 -0.04 -4.48
CA TYR A 81 8.41 -1.36 -4.16
C TYR A 81 7.36 -2.44 -4.46
N VAL A 82 6.12 -2.30 -4.00
CA VAL A 82 5.04 -3.27 -4.31
C VAL A 82 4.77 -3.36 -5.82
N VAL A 83 4.72 -2.23 -6.52
CA VAL A 83 4.53 -2.17 -7.98
C VAL A 83 5.65 -2.91 -8.72
N LEU A 84 6.90 -2.69 -8.31
CA LEU A 84 8.05 -3.41 -8.85
C LEU A 84 7.92 -4.92 -8.62
N GLY A 85 7.45 -5.35 -7.45
CA GLY A 85 7.27 -6.76 -7.11
C GLY A 85 6.26 -7.44 -8.03
N ILE A 86 5.12 -6.78 -8.23
CA ILE A 86 4.07 -7.23 -9.16
C ILE A 86 4.64 -7.34 -10.59
N TYR A 87 5.39 -6.34 -11.03
CA TYR A 87 6.04 -6.36 -12.35
C TYR A 87 7.02 -7.53 -12.50
N LEU A 88 7.87 -7.76 -11.49
CA LEU A 88 8.85 -8.84 -11.50
C LEU A 88 8.18 -10.21 -11.54
N GLU A 89 7.10 -10.42 -10.78
CA GLU A 89 6.44 -11.72 -10.66
C GLU A 89 5.53 -12.06 -11.85
N TYR A 90 4.73 -11.10 -12.32
CA TYR A 90 3.68 -11.36 -13.30
C TYR A 90 4.02 -10.93 -14.73
N PHE A 91 4.88 -9.93 -14.92
CA PHE A 91 5.22 -9.39 -16.25
C PHE A 91 6.59 -9.88 -16.78
N GLY A 92 7.10 -10.98 -16.20
CA GLY A 92 8.34 -11.61 -16.64
C GLY A 92 9.60 -10.85 -16.24
N GLY A 93 9.50 -9.81 -15.39
CA GLY A 93 10.65 -9.07 -14.89
C GLY A 93 11.64 -9.95 -14.12
N ASN A 94 11.17 -11.03 -13.49
CA ASN A 94 12.03 -12.02 -12.85
C ASN A 94 13.04 -12.68 -13.84
N LYS A 95 12.63 -12.94 -15.09
CA LYS A 95 13.55 -13.51 -16.10
C LYS A 95 14.53 -12.46 -16.64
N ARG A 96 14.12 -11.18 -16.66
CA ARG A 96 14.91 -10.06 -17.19
C ARG A 96 15.87 -9.47 -16.16
N LEU A 97 15.50 -9.47 -14.88
CA LEU A 97 16.21 -8.80 -13.78
C LEU A 97 16.29 -9.70 -12.53
N PRO A 98 16.90 -10.90 -12.63
CA PRO A 98 16.95 -11.86 -11.52
C PRO A 98 17.74 -11.32 -10.31
N ARG A 99 18.77 -10.49 -10.54
CA ARG A 99 19.55 -9.84 -9.47
C ARG A 99 18.71 -8.87 -8.65
N VAL A 100 17.90 -8.04 -9.30
CA VAL A 100 17.00 -7.08 -8.64
C VAL A 100 16.02 -7.82 -7.73
N ARG A 101 15.45 -8.94 -8.21
CA ARG A 101 14.54 -9.75 -7.40
C ARG A 101 15.23 -10.32 -6.15
N ASN A 102 16.40 -10.95 -6.32
CA ASN A 102 17.07 -11.62 -5.20
C ASN A 102 17.58 -10.63 -4.15
N THR A 103 18.01 -9.44 -4.55
CA THR A 103 18.46 -8.40 -3.62
C THR A 103 17.29 -7.71 -2.92
N LEU A 104 16.25 -7.29 -3.68
CA LEU A 104 15.17 -6.49 -3.13
C LEU A 104 14.07 -7.32 -2.45
N TYR A 105 13.88 -8.60 -2.81
CA TYR A 105 12.79 -9.44 -2.27
C TYR A 105 13.30 -10.67 -1.50
N GLY A 106 14.56 -10.63 -1.05
CA GLY A 106 15.16 -11.65 -0.20
C GLY A 106 14.78 -11.51 1.28
N LYS A 107 15.23 -12.47 2.11
CA LYS A 107 15.00 -12.44 3.56
C LYS A 107 15.48 -11.15 4.23
N SER A 108 16.66 -10.65 3.83
CA SER A 108 17.22 -9.42 4.39
C SER A 108 16.33 -8.21 4.10
N ALA A 109 15.77 -8.10 2.89
CA ALA A 109 14.87 -7.00 2.55
C ALA A 109 13.56 -7.07 3.36
N ALA A 110 13.00 -8.26 3.56
CA ALA A 110 11.82 -8.45 4.41
C ALA A 110 12.09 -7.99 5.86
N ILE A 111 13.27 -8.31 6.41
CA ILE A 111 13.68 -7.87 7.74
C ILE A 111 13.84 -6.34 7.79
N ILE A 112 14.49 -5.73 6.78
CA ILE A 112 14.65 -4.27 6.70
C ILE A 112 13.30 -3.56 6.65
N ILE A 113 12.37 -4.06 5.83
CA ILE A 113 11.01 -3.52 5.72
C ILE A 113 10.28 -3.64 7.06
N LEU A 114 10.35 -4.80 7.72
CA LEU A 114 9.72 -5.01 9.02
C LEU A 114 10.28 -4.03 10.07
N ILE A 115 11.60 -3.90 10.16
CA ILE A 115 12.25 -2.97 11.08
C ILE A 115 11.82 -1.54 10.81
N SER A 116 11.81 -1.10 9.54
CA SER A 116 11.40 0.26 9.20
C SER A 116 9.92 0.54 9.46
N ILE A 117 9.03 -0.43 9.27
CA ILE A 117 7.61 -0.34 9.67
C ILE A 117 7.49 -0.17 11.19
N VAL A 118 8.22 -0.96 11.98
CA VAL A 118 8.20 -0.89 13.46
C VAL A 118 8.76 0.44 13.95
N LEU A 119 9.90 0.89 13.41
CA LEU A 119 10.50 2.17 13.78
C LEU A 119 9.56 3.34 13.45
N PHE A 120 8.91 3.32 12.29
CA PHE A 120 7.89 4.31 11.93
C PHE A 120 6.69 4.27 12.88
N TRP A 121 6.24 3.07 13.25
CA TRP A 121 5.12 2.91 14.17
C TRP A 121 5.40 3.49 15.54
N ILE A 122 6.58 3.21 16.10
CA ILE A 122 7.04 3.76 17.37
C ILE A 122 7.17 5.28 17.24
N GLY A 123 7.85 5.76 16.19
CA GLY A 123 8.09 7.18 15.96
C GLY A 123 6.82 8.01 15.94
N ARG A 124 5.78 7.58 15.22
CA ARG A 124 4.53 8.34 15.07
C ARG A 124 3.60 8.34 16.29
N ASN A 125 3.83 7.46 17.26
CA ASN A 125 2.99 7.37 18.48
C ASN A 125 3.66 7.98 19.70
N ILE A 126 4.98 8.17 19.65
CA ILE A 126 5.76 8.74 20.76
C ILE A 126 6.04 10.24 20.53
N PHE A 127 6.22 10.65 19.27
CA PHE A 127 6.46 12.04 18.87
C PHE A 127 5.25 12.56 18.08
#